data_AF-A0A2V9UZ90-F1
#
_entry.id   AF-A0A2V9UZ90-F1
#
_cell.length_a   1.000
_cell.length_b   1.000
_cell.length_c   1.000
_cell.angle_alpha   90.00
_cell.angle_beta   90.00
_cell.angle_gamma   90.00
#
_symmetry.space_group_name_H-M   'P 1'
#
loop_
_entity.id
_entity.type
_entity.pdbx_description
1 polymer ?
#
loop_
_entity_poly.entity_id
_entity_poly.type
_entity_poly.pdbx_seq_one_letter_code
_entity_poly.pdbx_strand_id
1 'polypeptide(L)'
;MALQEEQRGVAEQIAIEAGVLKRCQFHGDVYEFDTLDKTPAYKLGNYKFTNGKLKGVFDDRTEMTDAIKAAIENAGMVCGWCAKFEAE
;
A
#
# COMPACT_ATOMS: atom_id res chain seq x y z
N MET A 1 13.69 -7.26 11.85
CA MET A 1 12.58 -6.35 12.24
C MET A 1 12.53 -5.14 11.30
N ALA A 2 13.64 -4.44 11.03
CA ALA A 2 13.65 -3.29 10.09
C ALA A 2 13.26 -3.59 8.61
N LEU A 3 13.64 -4.74 8.05
CA LEU A 3 13.31 -5.09 6.66
C LEU A 3 11.80 -5.16 6.39
N GLN A 4 11.02 -5.71 7.33
CA GLN A 4 9.57 -5.81 7.16
C GLN A 4 8.88 -4.43 7.22
N GLU A 5 9.41 -3.49 7.98
CA GLU A 5 8.87 -2.13 8.06
C GLU A 5 9.17 -1.34 6.77
N GLU A 6 10.38 -1.49 6.23
CA GLU A 6 10.76 -0.87 4.94
C GLU A 6 9.94 -1.46 3.78
N GLN A 7 9.81 -2.78 3.72
CA GLN A 7 8.97 -3.47 2.74
C GLN A 7 7.51 -3.02 2.79
N ARG A 8 6.95 -2.87 4.00
CA ARG A 8 5.58 -2.36 4.19
C ARG A 8 5.44 -0.93 3.69
N GLY A 9 6.34 -0.03 4.07
CA GLY A 9 6.29 1.36 3.62
C GLY A 9 6.37 1.49 2.09
N VAL A 10 7.23 0.71 1.45
CA VAL A 10 7.33 0.69 -0.01
C VAL A 10 6.09 0.07 -0.66
N ALA A 11 5.55 -1.01 -0.10
CA ALA A 11 4.33 -1.66 -0.58
C ALA A 11 3.11 -0.73 -0.48
N GLU A 12 2.94 -0.03 0.64
CA GLU A 12 1.92 1.00 0.83
C GLU A 12 2.07 2.12 -0.19
N GLN A 13 3.30 2.60 -0.42
CA GLN A 13 3.56 3.65 -1.39
C GLN A 13 3.20 3.22 -2.82
N ILE A 14 3.53 1.98 -3.21
CA ILE A 14 3.13 1.41 -4.50
C ILE A 14 1.60 1.36 -4.61
N ALA A 15 0.92 0.91 -3.57
CA ALA A 15 -0.53 0.81 -3.57
C ALA A 15 -1.22 2.20 -3.62
N ILE A 16 -0.61 3.22 -3.00
CA ILE A 16 -1.06 4.63 -3.08
C ILE A 16 -0.82 5.19 -4.49
N GLU A 17 0.38 5.01 -5.06
CA GLU A 17 0.71 5.46 -6.42
C GLU A 17 -0.16 4.77 -7.48
N ALA A 18 -0.54 3.52 -7.24
CA ALA A 18 -1.44 2.77 -8.10
C ALA A 18 -2.91 3.19 -7.96
N GLY A 19 -3.25 4.04 -6.98
CA GLY A 19 -4.60 4.50 -6.70
C GLY A 19 -5.50 3.44 -6.03
N VAL A 20 -4.92 2.35 -5.51
CA VAL A 20 -5.65 1.32 -4.73
C VAL A 20 -5.82 1.75 -3.29
N LEU A 21 -4.79 2.37 -2.72
CA LEU A 21 -4.85 3.00 -1.42
C LEU A 21 -4.84 4.52 -1.58
N LYS A 22 -5.37 5.22 -0.58
CA LYS A 22 -5.19 6.65 -0.42
C LYS A 22 -4.65 6.96 0.96
N ARG A 23 -3.85 8.02 1.01
CA ARG A 23 -3.40 8.62 2.25
C ARG A 23 -4.30 9.79 2.60
N CYS A 24 -4.81 9.80 3.82
CA CYS A 24 -5.54 10.94 4.34
C CYS A 24 -4.58 12.12 4.48
N GLN A 25 -4.94 13.25 3.87
CA GLN A 25 -4.12 14.46 3.89
C GLN A 25 -4.05 15.10 5.28
N PHE A 26 -5.03 14.82 6.13
CA PHE A 26 -5.17 15.41 7.46
C PHE A 26 -4.50 14.59 8.56
N HIS A 27 -4.63 13.26 8.49
CA HIS A 27 -4.17 12.36 9.55
C HIS A 27 -2.96 11.51 9.18
N GLY A 28 -2.56 11.52 7.90
CA GLY A 28 -1.46 10.69 7.39
C GLY A 28 -1.77 9.19 7.33
N ASP A 29 -2.97 8.80 7.73
CA ASP A 29 -3.50 7.43 7.76
C ASP A 29 -3.76 6.90 6.34
N VAL A 30 -3.52 5.61 6.11
CA VAL A 30 -3.72 4.96 4.80
C VAL A 30 -5.00 4.14 4.81
N TYR A 31 -5.84 4.33 3.80
CA TYR A 31 -7.13 3.67 3.67
C TYR A 31 -7.35 3.17 2.24
N GLU A 32 -8.20 2.14 2.08
CA GLU A 32 -8.57 1.61 0.77
C GLU A 32 -9.33 2.68 -0.01
N PHE A 33 -8.88 2.98 -1.23
CA PHE A 33 -9.69 3.79 -2.14
C PHE A 33 -10.83 2.92 -2.65
N ASP A 34 -11.99 3.51 -2.96
CA ASP A 34 -13.24 2.84 -3.38
C ASP A 34 -13.12 2.12 -4.74
N THR A 35 -12.12 1.25 -4.86
CA THR A 35 -11.77 0.44 -6.01
C THR A 35 -11.69 -1.01 -5.57
N LEU A 36 -12.64 -1.79 -6.06
CA LEU A 36 -12.60 -3.24 -5.92
C LEU A 36 -11.42 -3.86 -6.71
N ASP A 37 -10.88 -3.12 -7.67
CA ASP A 37 -9.75 -3.57 -8.47
C ASP A 37 -8.42 -3.22 -7.80
N LYS A 38 -7.78 -4.26 -7.24
CA LYS A 38 -6.44 -4.21 -6.63
C LYS A 38 -5.32 -4.51 -7.63
N THR A 39 -5.69 -4.97 -8.82
CA THR A 39 -4.81 -5.29 -9.95
C THR A 39 -3.78 -4.21 -10.27
N PRO A 40 -4.11 -2.89 -10.30
CA PRO A 40 -3.14 -1.85 -10.62
C PRO A 40 -1.98 -1.79 -9.64
N ALA A 41 -2.17 -2.06 -8.34
CA ALA A 41 -1.09 -2.09 -7.36
C ALA A 41 -0.08 -3.20 -7.67
N TYR A 42 -0.56 -4.41 -7.97
CA TYR A 42 0.31 -5.52 -8.34
C TYR A 42 1.03 -5.29 -9.67
N LYS A 43 0.38 -4.68 -10.66
CA LYS A 43 1.01 -4.31 -11.94
C LYS A 43 2.10 -3.26 -11.74
N LEU A 44 1.83 -2.22 -10.95
CA LEU A 44 2.81 -1.17 -10.66
C LEU A 44 4.00 -1.73 -9.87
N GLY A 45 3.75 -2.57 -8.87
CA GLY A 45 4.79 -3.27 -8.13
C GLY A 45 5.69 -4.09 -9.07
N ASN A 46 5.10 -4.95 -9.91
CA ASN A 46 5.86 -5.75 -10.88
C ASN A 46 6.67 -4.89 -11.86
N TYR A 47 6.10 -3.77 -12.31
CA TYR A 47 6.81 -2.82 -13.16
C TYR A 47 8.03 -2.22 -12.44
N LYS A 48 7.88 -1.75 -11.20
CA LYS A 48 8.99 -1.18 -10.40
C LYS A 48 10.04 -2.23 -10.05
N PHE A 49 9.64 -3.46 -9.73
CA PHE A 49 10.53 -4.59 -9.48
C PHE A 49 11.36 -4.91 -10.72
N THR A 50 10.71 -5.03 -11.89
CA THR A 50 11.38 -5.32 -13.16
C THR A 50 12.32 -4.20 -13.60
N ASN A 51 12.00 -2.95 -13.27
CA ASN A 51 12.88 -1.79 -13.50
C ASN A 51 14.02 -1.68 -12.47
N GLY A 52 14.14 -2.61 -11.51
CA GLY A 52 15.17 -2.59 -10.49
C GLY A 52 15.02 -1.48 -9.44
N LYS A 53 13.88 -0.77 -9.40
CA LYS A 53 13.61 0.28 -8.40
C LYS A 53 13.38 -0.28 -6.99
N LEU A 54 13.10 -1.57 -6.89
CA LEU A 54 12.82 -2.27 -5.63
C LEU A 54 13.95 -3.24 -5.23
N LYS A 55 15.09 -3.17 -5.93
CA LYS A 55 16.21 -4.08 -5.73
C LYS A 55 16.87 -3.80 -4.37
N GLY A 56 16.91 -4.81 -3.51
CA GLY A 56 17.40 -4.68 -2.13
C GLY A 56 16.31 -4.42 -1.09
N VAL A 57 15.06 -4.16 -1.52
CA VAL A 57 13.88 -4.09 -0.64
C VAL A 57 13.12 -5.42 -0.65
N PHE A 58 12.91 -5.98 -1.84
CA PHE A 58 12.29 -7.30 -2.02
C PHE A 58 13.26 -8.24 -2.74
N ASP A 59 13.39 -9.46 -2.23
CA ASP A 59 14.22 -10.49 -2.84
C ASP A 59 13.46 -11.22 -3.96
N ASP A 60 12.15 -11.42 -3.77
CA ASP A 60 11.29 -12.11 -4.73
C ASP A 60 10.03 -11.31 -5.07
N ARG A 61 9.48 -11.57 -6.27
CA ARG A 61 8.19 -10.99 -6.69
C ARG A 61 7.07 -11.41 -5.76
N THR A 62 7.09 -12.64 -5.26
CA THR A 62 6.09 -13.18 -4.34
C THR A 62 6.10 -12.37 -3.04
N GLU A 63 7.28 -12.07 -2.50
CA GLU A 63 7.45 -11.27 -1.29
C GLU A 63 6.88 -9.85 -1.45
N MET A 64 7.18 -9.21 -2.58
CA MET A 64 6.59 -7.90 -2.91
C MET A 64 5.06 -7.98 -3.02
N THR A 65 4.55 -9.00 -3.71
CA THR A 65 3.11 -9.15 -3.94
C THR A 65 2.37 -9.40 -2.62
N ASP A 66 2.94 -10.23 -1.75
CA ASP A 66 2.42 -10.51 -0.41
C ASP A 66 2.45 -9.27 0.48
N ALA A 67 3.54 -8.48 0.44
CA ALA A 67 3.63 -7.22 1.16
C ALA A 67 2.58 -6.19 0.70
N ILE A 68 2.35 -6.07 -0.61
CA ILE A 68 1.29 -5.21 -1.17
C ILE A 68 -0.08 -5.69 -0.71
N LYS A 69 -0.33 -7.00 -0.77
CA LYS A 69 -1.59 -7.58 -0.32
C LYS A 69 -1.82 -7.30 1.16
N ALA A 70 -0.82 -7.54 2.00
CA ALA A 70 -0.88 -7.30 3.43
C ALA A 70 -1.11 -5.81 3.75
N ALA A 71 -0.49 -4.90 3.01
CA ALA A 71 -0.71 -3.46 3.16
C ALA A 71 -2.15 -3.05 2.85
N ILE A 72 -2.71 -3.60 1.76
CA ILE A 72 -4.11 -3.34 1.38
C ILE A 72 -5.07 -3.97 2.39
N GLU A 73 -4.83 -5.20 2.85
CA GLU A 73 -5.67 -5.88 3.83
C GLU A 73 -5.61 -5.23 5.23
N ASN A 74 -4.50 -4.55 5.57
CA ASN A 74 -4.42 -3.77 6.81
C ASN A 74 -5.12 -2.41 6.71
N ALA A 75 -5.24 -1.86 5.49
CA ALA A 75 -5.86 -0.56 5.30
C ALA A 75 -7.36 -0.63 5.63
N GLY A 76 -7.84 0.32 6.43
CA GLY A 76 -9.28 0.47 6.66
C GLY A 76 -10.00 0.96 5.39
N MET A 77 -11.31 0.73 5.27
CA MET A 77 -12.09 1.28 4.15
C MET A 77 -12.12 2.82 4.14
N VAL A 78 -11.97 3.43 5.31
CA VAL A 78 -11.94 4.88 5.50
C VAL A 78 -10.86 5.22 6.51
N CYS A 79 -10.37 6.46 6.45
CA CYS A 79 -9.47 6.97 7.48
C CYS A 79 -10.17 6.92 8.83
N GLY A 80 -9.65 6.11 9.76
CA GLY A 80 -10.30 5.87 11.05
C GLY A 80 -10.45 7.15 11.88
N TRP A 81 -9.52 8.09 11.72
CA TRP A 81 -9.59 9.40 12.35
C TRP A 81 -10.69 10.27 11.75
N CYS A 82 -10.80 10.38 10.42
CA CYS A 82 -11.89 11.12 9.78
C CYS A 82 -13.26 10.52 10.11
N ALA A 83 -13.38 9.19 10.08
CA ALA A 83 -14.62 8.50 10.43
C ALA A 83 -15.05 8.77 11.87
N LYS A 84 -14.08 8.93 12.79
CA LYS A 84 -14.35 9.30 14.18
C LYS A 84 -14.87 10.73 14.32
N PHE A 85 -14.35 11.66 13.52
CA PHE A 85 -14.79 13.07 13.52
C PHE A 85 -16.16 13.29 12.86
N GLU A 86 -16.60 12.42 11.93
CA GLU A 86 -17.95 12.52 11.34
C GLU A 86 -19.05 11.88 12.21
N ALA A 87 -18.68 11.14 13.25
CA ALA A 87 -19.61 10.44 14.13
C ALA A 87 -20.02 11.23 15.39
N GLU A 88 -19.56 12.48 15.54
CA GLU A 88 -19.87 13.38 16.68
C GLU A 88 -20.83 14.51 16.30
#